data_AF-A0ABD3PIP9-F1
#
_entry.id   AF-A0ABD3PIP9-F1
#
_cell.length_a   1.000
_cell.length_b   1.000
_cell.length_c   1.000
_cell.angle_alpha   90.00
_cell.angle_beta   90.00
_cell.angle_gamma   90.00
#
_symmetry.space_group_name_H-M   'P 1'
#
loop_
_entity.id
_entity.type
_entity.pdbx_description
1 polymer ?
#
loop_
_entity_poly.entity_id
_entity_poly.type
_entity_poly.pdbx_seq_one_letter_code
_entity_poly.pdbx_strand_id
1 'polypeptide(L)'
;MMIRKFLLLMPSIIVLPAPPVDSFAPSSTCDNLRRAVSSKRPSMSSPPLRATRSDLSSKEFQLEELEDRDECETSLRLNDDGTVTLGQTNGPPVSSWEGSWAVIETATEADKPFRMRLTRTYEAGGSGTNKLGDVSYSVQREFWGNIEMVGESVSVTGRTHGNPDANVDGNEYVNELSLMESEIGYFTMIDAVAGERPV
;
A
#
# COMPACT_ATOMS: atom_id res chain seq x y z
N MET A 1 -17.67 -27.93 39.27
CA MET A 1 -16.52 -27.92 38.35
C MET A 1 -16.88 -28.82 37.17
N MET A 2 -17.38 -28.26 36.07
CA MET A 2 -17.90 -29.00 34.91
C MET A 2 -17.00 -28.74 33.70
N ILE A 3 -16.34 -29.78 33.20
CA ILE A 3 -15.46 -29.74 32.04
C ILE A 3 -16.33 -29.99 30.79
N ARG A 4 -16.49 -28.97 29.94
CA ARG A 4 -17.15 -29.11 28.63
C ARG A 4 -16.12 -29.52 27.58
N LYS A 5 -16.29 -30.71 27.02
CA LYS A 5 -15.54 -31.25 25.88
C LYS A 5 -15.96 -30.51 24.61
N PHE A 6 -15.02 -29.79 23.98
CA PHE A 6 -15.19 -29.21 22.65
C PHE A 6 -14.74 -30.24 21.60
N LEU A 7 -15.66 -30.68 20.74
CA LEU A 7 -15.35 -31.49 19.56
C LEU A 7 -14.99 -30.53 18.42
N LEU A 8 -13.75 -30.58 17.94
CA LEU A 8 -13.31 -29.86 16.75
C LEU A 8 -13.69 -30.67 15.51
N LEU A 9 -14.63 -30.16 14.71
CA LEU A 9 -14.91 -30.62 13.35
C LEU A 9 -13.91 -29.95 12.41
N MET A 10 -13.01 -30.73 11.83
CA MET A 10 -12.07 -30.27 10.80
C MET A 10 -12.79 -30.22 9.43
N PRO A 11 -12.64 -29.13 8.65
CA PRO A 11 -13.20 -29.07 7.30
C PRO A 11 -12.41 -29.95 6.33
N SER A 12 -13.13 -30.71 5.51
CA SER A 12 -12.55 -31.52 4.43
C SER A 12 -12.08 -30.62 3.29
N ILE A 13 -10.80 -30.70 2.95
CA ILE A 13 -10.19 -30.01 1.80
C ILE A 13 -10.55 -30.78 0.53
N ILE A 14 -11.26 -30.12 -0.39
CA ILE A 14 -11.55 -30.64 -1.74
C ILE A 14 -10.41 -30.19 -2.66
N VAL A 15 -9.63 -31.16 -3.16
CA VAL A 15 -8.58 -30.92 -4.16
C VAL A 15 -9.22 -30.96 -5.55
N LEU A 16 -9.20 -29.83 -6.26
CA LEU A 16 -9.64 -29.76 -7.66
C LEU A 16 -8.47 -30.14 -8.60
N PRO A 17 -8.75 -30.87 -9.70
CA PRO A 17 -7.73 -31.22 -10.69
C PRO A 17 -7.32 -30.01 -11.54
N ALA A 18 -6.03 -29.88 -11.80
CA ALA A 18 -5.45 -28.84 -12.64
C ALA A 18 -5.84 -29.01 -14.13
N PRO A 19 -6.04 -27.92 -14.88
CA PRO A 19 -6.27 -27.98 -16.32
C PRO A 19 -5.00 -28.35 -17.09
N PRO A 20 -5.13 -28.98 -18.28
CA PRO A 20 -4.00 -29.31 -19.14
C PRO A 20 -3.37 -28.05 -19.74
N VAL A 21 -2.04 -28.00 -19.70
CA VAL A 21 -1.21 -26.97 -20.35
C VAL A 21 -1.02 -27.34 -21.82
N ASP A 22 -1.58 -26.53 -22.71
CA ASP A 22 -1.34 -26.64 -24.15
C ASP A 22 0.03 -26.05 -24.52
N SER A 23 0.86 -26.92 -25.09
CA SER A 23 2.20 -26.64 -25.59
C SER A 23 2.15 -25.75 -26.84
N PHE A 24 2.49 -24.48 -26.72
CA PHE A 24 2.73 -23.62 -27.88
C PHE A 24 4.13 -23.86 -28.46
N ALA A 25 4.17 -24.37 -29.69
CA ALA A 25 5.39 -24.52 -30.48
C ALA A 25 5.86 -23.16 -31.05
N PRO A 26 7.17 -22.89 -31.14
CA PRO A 26 7.69 -21.72 -31.83
C PRO A 26 7.77 -21.96 -33.35
N SER A 27 7.05 -21.17 -34.15
CA SER A 27 7.25 -21.14 -35.60
C SER A 27 8.40 -20.21 -35.97
N SER A 28 9.42 -20.80 -36.58
CA SER A 28 10.56 -20.17 -37.23
C SER A 28 10.15 -19.34 -38.48
N THR A 29 11.10 -18.51 -38.95
CA THR A 29 11.18 -17.78 -40.24
C THR A 29 10.39 -16.44 -40.25
N CYS A 30 10.94 -15.28 -40.63
CA CYS A 30 11.84 -15.01 -41.76
C CYS A 30 12.77 -13.80 -41.54
N ASP A 31 14.01 -13.97 -42.00
CA ASP A 31 14.92 -12.91 -42.43
C ASP A 31 14.24 -11.91 -43.37
N ASN A 32 14.46 -10.62 -43.14
CA ASN A 32 14.34 -9.60 -44.18
C ASN A 32 15.36 -8.47 -43.94
N LEU A 33 16.45 -8.54 -44.69
CA LEU A 33 17.41 -7.47 -44.91
C LEU A 33 16.72 -6.25 -45.54
N ARG A 34 16.48 -5.19 -44.76
CA ARG A 34 16.25 -3.83 -45.29
C ARG A 34 17.25 -2.84 -44.71
N ARG A 35 18.18 -2.48 -45.58
CA ARG A 35 19.12 -1.36 -45.50
C ARG A 35 18.31 -0.06 -45.40
N ALA A 36 18.28 0.56 -44.22
CA ALA A 36 17.77 1.91 -44.02
C ALA A 36 18.91 2.81 -43.51
N VAL A 37 19.02 3.96 -44.17
CA VAL A 37 20.02 5.00 -43.95
C VAL A 37 19.92 5.51 -42.51
N SER A 38 21.01 5.36 -41.76
CA SER A 38 21.16 5.78 -40.37
C SER A 38 21.28 7.31 -40.30
N SER A 39 20.15 8.01 -40.24
CA SER A 39 20.10 9.36 -39.69
C SER A 39 20.12 9.25 -38.17
N LYS A 40 21.32 9.15 -37.61
CA LYS A 40 21.58 9.12 -36.17
C LYS A 40 21.19 10.47 -35.56
N ARG A 41 19.90 10.68 -35.30
CA ARG A 41 19.46 11.74 -34.37
C ARG A 41 20.10 11.42 -33.02
N PRO A 42 20.78 12.36 -32.36
CA PRO A 42 21.13 12.19 -30.97
C PRO A 42 19.80 12.11 -30.20
N SER A 43 19.41 10.88 -29.88
CA SER A 43 18.42 10.58 -28.86
C SER A 43 19.00 11.10 -27.55
N MET A 44 18.68 12.35 -27.23
CA MET A 44 18.84 12.84 -25.87
C MET A 44 17.78 12.10 -25.06
N SER A 45 18.14 10.91 -24.58
CA SER A 45 17.36 10.22 -23.56
C SER A 45 17.41 11.12 -22.34
N SER A 46 16.45 12.03 -22.23
CA SER A 46 16.18 12.72 -20.97
C SER A 46 16.02 11.62 -19.92
N PRO A 47 16.76 11.69 -18.81
CA PRO A 47 16.59 10.73 -17.74
C PRO A 47 15.11 10.68 -17.36
N PRO A 48 14.57 9.49 -17.04
CA PRO A 48 13.18 9.39 -16.60
C PRO A 48 12.95 10.39 -15.47
N LEU A 49 11.91 11.21 -15.61
CA LEU A 49 11.51 12.18 -14.60
C LEU A 49 11.11 11.40 -13.35
N ARG A 50 12.05 11.29 -12.42
CA ARG A 50 11.83 10.60 -11.16
C ARG A 50 11.37 11.62 -10.14
N ALA A 51 10.17 11.43 -9.62
CA ALA A 51 9.65 12.25 -8.53
C ALA A 51 10.59 12.18 -7.32
N THR A 52 10.84 13.34 -6.74
CA THR A 52 11.71 13.59 -5.59
C THR A 52 10.87 13.79 -4.33
N ARG A 53 11.51 13.80 -3.16
CA ARG A 53 10.82 14.12 -1.90
C ARG A 53 10.07 15.46 -1.97
N SER A 54 10.67 16.45 -2.63
CA SER A 54 10.08 17.78 -2.79
C SER A 54 8.82 17.78 -3.67
N ASP A 55 8.68 16.80 -4.57
CA ASP A 55 7.49 16.67 -5.40
C ASP A 55 6.30 16.11 -4.61
N LEU A 56 6.55 15.42 -3.49
CA LEU A 56 5.51 14.86 -2.61
C LEU A 56 5.20 15.77 -1.42
N SER A 57 6.21 16.50 -0.95
CA SER A 57 6.09 17.23 0.29
C SER A 57 5.14 18.42 0.17
N SER A 58 4.47 18.74 1.27
CA SER A 58 3.47 19.79 1.39
C SER A 58 2.20 19.63 0.55
N LYS A 59 2.03 18.54 -0.21
CA LYS A 59 0.82 18.22 -0.97
C LYS A 59 -0.22 17.45 -0.16
N GLU A 60 -1.48 17.65 -0.53
CA GLU A 60 -2.61 16.84 -0.06
C GLU A 60 -2.85 15.69 -1.02
N PHE A 61 -3.12 14.51 -0.46
CA PHE A 61 -3.36 13.28 -1.18
C PHE A 61 -4.68 12.68 -0.71
N GLN A 62 -5.37 12.03 -1.64
CA GLN A 62 -6.40 11.06 -1.30
C GLN A 62 -5.75 9.67 -1.25
N LEU A 63 -5.65 9.09 -0.06
CA LEU A 63 -5.22 7.73 0.17
C LEU A 63 -6.43 6.80 0.08
N GLU A 64 -6.40 5.90 -0.89
CA GLU A 64 -7.35 4.81 -1.04
C GLU A 64 -6.69 3.51 -0.54
N GLU A 65 -7.31 2.88 0.45
CA GLU A 65 -6.91 1.60 1.05
C GLU A 65 -7.85 0.51 0.58
N LEU A 66 -7.30 -0.54 -0.03
CA LEU A 66 -8.02 -1.69 -0.55
C LEU A 66 -7.63 -2.94 0.26
N GLU A 67 -8.27 -3.12 1.41
CA GLU A 67 -8.10 -4.27 2.32
C GLU A 67 -9.27 -5.25 2.08
N ASP A 68 -8.98 -6.40 1.47
CA ASP A 68 -9.97 -7.42 1.09
C ASP A 68 -11.16 -6.91 0.25
N ARG A 69 -12.32 -6.72 0.88
CA ARG A 69 -13.57 -6.25 0.25
C ARG A 69 -13.94 -4.84 0.70
N ASP A 70 -13.19 -4.29 1.65
CA ASP A 70 -13.45 -3.01 2.24
C ASP A 70 -12.56 -1.97 1.58
N GLU A 71 -13.18 -0.87 1.17
CA GLU A 71 -12.51 0.31 0.62
C GLU A 71 -12.59 1.44 1.65
N CYS A 72 -11.47 2.10 1.91
CA CYS A 72 -11.41 3.26 2.78
C CYS A 72 -10.63 4.37 2.07
N GLU A 73 -11.23 5.54 2.01
CA GLU A 73 -10.60 6.75 1.53
C GLU A 73 -10.26 7.67 2.69
N THR A 74 -9.04 8.18 2.70
CA THR A 74 -8.55 9.13 3.69
C THR A 74 -7.78 10.24 3.02
N SER A 75 -8.19 11.48 3.26
CA SER A 75 -7.39 12.66 2.92
C SER A 75 -6.20 12.74 3.87
N LEU A 76 -4.99 12.97 3.35
CA LEU A 76 -3.80 13.17 4.16
C LEU A 76 -2.84 14.17 3.51
N ARG A 77 -1.95 14.74 4.31
CA ARG A 77 -0.88 15.63 3.86
C ARG A 77 0.48 15.09 4.30
N LEU A 78 1.42 15.08 3.36
CA LEU A 78 2.81 14.70 3.61
C LEU A 78 3.62 15.95 3.96
N ASN A 79 3.99 16.13 5.22
CA ASN A 79 4.71 17.34 5.66
C ASN A 79 6.20 17.26 5.33
N ASP A 80 6.86 18.39 5.10
CA ASP A 80 8.29 18.45 4.73
C ASP A 80 9.20 17.79 5.78
N ASP A 81 8.82 17.85 7.06
CA ASP A 81 9.54 17.25 8.19
C ASP A 81 9.47 15.71 8.23
N GLY A 82 8.71 15.09 7.33
CA GLY A 82 8.52 13.65 7.29
C GLY A 82 7.35 13.16 8.14
N THR A 83 6.53 14.05 8.71
CA THR A 83 5.30 13.66 9.41
C THR A 83 4.09 13.60 8.47
N VAL A 84 3.03 12.92 8.90
CA VAL A 84 1.75 12.83 8.16
C VAL A 84 0.64 13.52 8.94
N THR A 85 -0.08 14.43 8.28
CA THR A 85 -1.31 15.00 8.82
C THR A 85 -2.50 14.26 8.21
N LEU A 86 -3.39 13.76 9.07
CA LEU A 86 -4.61 13.08 8.65
C LEU A 86 -5.75 14.09 8.52
N GLY A 87 -6.50 13.98 7.42
CA GLY A 87 -7.72 14.73 7.13
C GLY A 87 -8.96 13.87 7.36
N GLN A 88 -9.99 14.09 6.53
CA GLN A 88 -11.24 13.35 6.61
C GLN A 88 -11.07 11.91 6.09
N THR A 89 -11.82 10.97 6.67
CA THR A 89 -11.91 9.59 6.20
C THR A 89 -13.38 9.18 6.07
N ASN A 90 -13.68 8.31 5.10
CA ASN A 90 -14.99 7.67 4.97
C ASN A 90 -15.12 6.38 5.81
N GLY A 91 -14.02 5.96 6.46
CA GLY A 91 -13.97 4.81 7.35
C GLY A 91 -14.38 5.11 8.80
N PRO A 92 -14.04 4.22 9.75
CA PRO A 92 -14.32 4.42 11.17
C PRO A 92 -13.70 5.73 11.71
N PRO A 93 -14.37 6.43 12.64
CA PRO A 93 -13.86 7.66 13.21
C PRO A 93 -12.56 7.42 14.00
N VAL A 94 -11.50 8.13 13.61
CA VAL A 94 -10.19 8.06 14.26
C VAL A 94 -10.16 9.00 15.46
N SER A 95 -9.76 8.51 16.64
CA SER A 95 -9.62 9.32 17.85
C SER A 95 -8.29 10.07 17.91
N SER A 96 -7.20 9.41 17.52
CA SER A 96 -5.87 10.00 17.39
C SER A 96 -5.06 9.29 16.30
N TRP A 97 -4.05 9.96 15.76
CA TRP A 97 -3.16 9.39 14.76
C TRP A 97 -1.72 9.86 14.94
N GLU A 98 -0.79 9.05 14.44
CA GLU A 98 0.62 9.37 14.29
C GLU A 98 1.11 8.80 12.96
N GLY A 99 1.90 9.54 12.21
CA GLY A 99 2.44 9.03 10.96
C GLY A 99 3.74 9.68 10.54
N SER A 100 4.53 8.90 9.82
CA SER A 100 5.83 9.31 9.27
C SER A 100 6.01 8.79 7.86
N TRP A 101 6.68 9.53 6.99
CA TRP A 101 6.96 9.12 5.62
C TRP A 101 8.39 9.44 5.20
N ALA A 102 8.88 8.70 4.22
CA ALA A 102 10.21 8.86 3.65
C ALA A 102 10.24 8.42 2.18
N VAL A 103 11.16 9.01 1.43
CA VAL A 103 11.51 8.58 0.06
C VAL A 103 12.97 8.16 0.06
N ILE A 104 13.24 6.95 -0.41
CA ILE A 104 14.58 6.41 -0.58
C ILE A 104 15.04 6.78 -1.99
N GLU A 105 15.75 7.90 -2.13
CA GLU A 105 16.15 8.43 -3.45
C GLU A 105 17.07 7.49 -4.24
N THR A 106 17.84 6.66 -3.52
CA THR A 106 18.77 5.67 -4.11
C THR A 106 18.11 4.32 -4.43
N ALA A 107 16.89 4.07 -3.96
CA ALA A 107 16.18 2.83 -4.20
C ALA A 107 15.84 2.69 -5.69
N THR A 108 15.57 1.49 -6.17
CA THR A 108 14.95 1.23 -7.49
C THR A 108 13.44 1.04 -7.32
N GLU A 109 12.69 0.91 -8.43
CA GLU A 109 11.26 0.54 -8.38
C GLU A 109 11.01 -0.85 -7.75
N ALA A 110 12.02 -1.72 -7.77
CA ALA A 110 11.93 -3.01 -7.10
C ALA A 110 11.96 -2.85 -5.57
N ASP A 111 12.69 -1.86 -5.07
CA ASP A 111 12.89 -1.63 -3.64
C ASP A 111 11.76 -0.83 -2.98
N LYS A 112 10.81 -0.31 -3.79
CA LYS A 112 9.68 0.54 -3.35
C LYS A 112 10.18 1.82 -2.66
N PRO A 113 10.52 2.86 -3.45
CA PRO A 113 11.19 4.06 -2.92
C PRO A 113 10.33 4.83 -1.91
N PHE A 114 8.99 4.72 -1.96
CA PHE A 114 8.10 5.36 -1.01
C PHE A 114 7.83 4.46 0.19
N ARG A 115 7.99 5.03 1.39
CA ARG A 115 7.63 4.41 2.67
C ARG A 115 6.78 5.39 3.48
N MET A 116 5.64 4.93 3.96
CA MET A 116 4.85 5.66 4.95
C MET A 116 4.39 4.70 6.04
N ARG A 117 4.41 5.15 7.29
CA ARG A 117 3.87 4.45 8.45
C ARG A 117 2.78 5.31 9.04
N LEU A 118 1.64 4.71 9.31
CA LEU A 118 0.49 5.40 9.89
C LEU A 118 -0.12 4.55 10.99
N THR A 119 -0.21 5.11 12.18
CA THR A 119 -0.89 4.52 13.32
C THR A 119 -2.17 5.31 13.57
N ARG A 120 -3.32 4.64 13.53
CA ARG A 120 -4.63 5.21 13.85
C ARG A 120 -5.16 4.55 15.11
N THR A 121 -5.61 5.34 16.06
CA THR A 121 -6.29 4.87 17.26
C THR A 121 -7.78 5.06 17.09
N TYR A 122 -8.54 4.05 17.51
CA TYR A 122 -9.99 4.04 17.47
C TYR A 122 -10.53 3.82 18.89
N GLU A 123 -11.71 4.36 19.14
CA GLU A 123 -12.48 4.09 20.34
C GLU A 123 -13.71 3.28 19.96
N ALA A 124 -13.85 2.11 20.57
CA ALA A 124 -15.01 1.24 20.46
C ALA A 124 -15.62 1.05 21.85
N GLY A 125 -16.90 0.67 21.86
CA GLY A 125 -17.70 0.67 23.08
C GLY A 125 -18.63 1.88 23.10
N GLY A 126 -19.45 1.98 24.14
CA GLY A 126 -20.29 3.16 24.29
C GLY A 126 -21.14 3.12 25.53
N SER A 127 -21.87 4.20 25.75
CA SER A 127 -22.72 4.36 26.92
C SER A 127 -24.00 3.53 26.74
N GLY A 128 -24.17 2.47 27.53
CA GLY A 128 -25.38 1.64 27.51
C GLY A 128 -25.35 0.55 28.58
N THR A 129 -26.53 0.13 29.06
CA THR A 129 -26.69 -0.81 30.18
C THR A 129 -26.11 -2.21 29.94
N ASN A 130 -25.76 -2.57 28.70
CA ASN A 130 -25.22 -3.88 28.32
C ASN A 130 -23.93 -3.80 27.48
N LYS A 131 -23.18 -2.69 27.53
CA LYS A 131 -21.99 -2.54 26.68
C LYS A 131 -20.73 -3.08 27.37
N LEU A 132 -19.97 -3.87 26.62
CA LEU A 132 -18.54 -4.09 26.84
C LEU A 132 -17.92 -2.68 26.97
N GLY A 133 -17.17 -2.41 28.03
CA GLY A 133 -16.72 -1.04 28.39
C GLY A 133 -15.94 -0.32 27.28
N ASP A 134 -15.42 0.87 27.58
CA ASP A 134 -14.65 1.63 26.60
C ASP A 134 -13.38 0.85 26.23
N VAL A 135 -13.27 0.46 24.96
CA VAL A 135 -12.15 -0.27 24.39
C VAL A 135 -11.45 0.66 23.40
N SER A 136 -10.19 0.98 23.67
CA SER A 136 -9.34 1.67 22.71
C SER A 136 -8.40 0.66 22.05
N TYR A 137 -8.23 0.77 20.74
CA TYR A 137 -7.28 -0.05 20.00
C TYR A 137 -6.59 0.79 18.91
N SER A 138 -5.32 0.48 18.65
CA SER A 138 -4.51 1.14 17.63
C SER A 138 -4.19 0.18 16.50
N VAL A 139 -4.31 0.66 15.27
CA VAL A 139 -3.96 -0.04 14.05
C VAL A 139 -2.80 0.68 13.41
N GLN A 140 -1.66 0.00 13.28
CA GLN A 140 -0.50 0.48 12.54
C GLN A 140 -0.46 -0.17 11.16
N ARG A 141 -0.28 0.67 10.14
CA ARG A 141 -0.15 0.29 8.74
C ARG A 141 1.15 0.84 8.17
N GLU A 142 1.79 0.06 7.29
CA GLU A 142 2.93 0.51 6.50
C GLU A 142 2.66 0.43 5.00
N PHE A 143 2.88 1.54 4.31
CA PHE A 143 2.59 1.74 2.91
C PHE A 143 3.89 1.80 2.13
N TRP A 144 4.07 0.81 1.25
CA TRP A 144 5.31 0.58 0.52
C TRP A 144 5.01 0.66 -0.96
N GLY A 145 5.50 1.71 -1.64
CA GLY A 145 5.02 2.04 -2.98
C GLY A 145 6.06 2.56 -3.94
N ASN A 146 5.64 2.61 -5.21
CA ASN A 146 6.31 3.30 -6.29
C ASN A 146 5.71 4.68 -6.46
N ILE A 147 6.54 5.63 -6.89
CA ILE A 147 6.13 7.00 -7.16
C ILE A 147 6.15 7.18 -8.67
N GLU A 148 5.03 7.60 -9.24
CA GLU A 148 4.85 7.80 -10.67
C GLU A 148 4.31 9.21 -10.94
N MET A 149 4.81 9.82 -12.02
CA MET A 149 4.28 11.09 -12.53
C MET A 149 3.20 10.80 -13.56
N VAL A 150 1.99 11.29 -13.33
CA VAL A 150 0.85 11.22 -14.26
C VAL A 150 0.51 12.63 -14.72
N GLY A 151 1.13 13.06 -15.82
CA GLY A 151 1.03 14.45 -16.28
C GLY A 151 1.75 15.41 -15.33
N GLU A 152 1.00 16.32 -14.71
CA GLU A 152 1.50 17.28 -13.71
C GLU A 152 1.29 16.78 -12.26
N SER A 153 0.68 15.61 -12.09
CA SER A 153 0.27 15.08 -10.80
C SER A 153 1.14 13.91 -10.36
N VAL A 154 1.37 13.82 -9.05
CA VAL A 154 2.08 12.69 -8.45
C VAL A 154 1.07 11.62 -8.05
N SER A 155 1.37 10.38 -8.38
CA SER A 155 0.64 9.19 -7.91
C SER A 155 1.60 8.26 -7.19
N VAL A 156 1.15 7.67 -6.09
CA VAL A 156 1.88 6.62 -5.37
C VAL A 156 1.01 5.38 -5.32
N THR A 157 1.52 4.25 -5.80
CA THR A 157 0.81 2.97 -5.75
C THR A 157 1.66 1.92 -5.09
N GLY A 158 1.04 1.04 -4.31
CA GLY A 158 1.82 0.06 -3.57
C GLY A 158 1.00 -0.93 -2.76
N ARG A 159 1.68 -1.50 -1.77
CA ARG A 159 1.14 -2.50 -0.86
C ARG A 159 1.08 -1.97 0.56
N THR A 160 0.04 -2.40 1.26
CA THR A 160 -0.19 -2.11 2.67
C THR A 160 0.21 -3.33 3.49
N HIS A 161 1.02 -3.10 4.50
CA HIS A 161 1.48 -4.12 5.44
C HIS A 161 0.90 -3.83 6.82
N GLY A 162 0.43 -4.88 7.49
CA GLY A 162 0.08 -4.83 8.91
C GLY A 162 1.34 -4.87 9.76
N ASN A 163 1.28 -4.28 10.96
CA ASN A 163 2.27 -4.60 11.98
C ASN A 163 1.89 -5.94 12.65
N PRO A 164 2.73 -7.00 12.56
CA PRO A 164 2.46 -8.28 13.23
C PRO A 164 2.54 -8.18 14.76
N ASP A 165 3.20 -7.16 15.31
CA ASP A 165 3.60 -7.11 16.73
C ASP A 165 2.63 -6.35 17.65
N ALA A 166 1.38 -6.17 17.26
CA ALA A 166 0.41 -5.49 18.15
C ALA A 166 0.13 -6.25 19.46
N ASN A 167 0.57 -7.51 19.63
CA ASN A 167 0.20 -8.35 20.78
C ASN A 167 1.20 -9.45 21.24
N VAL A 168 2.47 -9.44 20.84
CA VAL A 168 3.39 -10.53 21.24
C VAL A 168 4.39 -10.06 22.28
N ASP A 169 4.31 -10.66 23.46
CA ASP A 169 5.16 -10.48 24.64
C ASP A 169 6.67 -10.46 24.32
N GLY A 170 7.20 -9.27 24.02
CA GLY A 170 8.59 -8.88 24.27
C GLY A 170 9.73 -9.70 23.63
N ASN A 171 9.49 -10.57 22.65
CA ASN A 171 10.57 -11.29 21.97
C ASN A 171 10.97 -10.56 20.68
N GLU A 172 11.84 -9.57 20.90
CA GLU A 172 12.46 -8.66 19.95
C GLU A 172 13.37 -9.39 18.95
N TYR A 173 12.81 -9.95 17.87
CA TYR A 173 13.53 -10.21 16.62
C TYR A 173 12.54 -10.20 15.45
N VAL A 174 12.15 -9.00 15.03
CA VAL A 174 11.31 -8.78 13.86
C VAL A 174 12.21 -8.90 12.62
N ASN A 175 12.13 -10.03 11.93
CA ASN A 175 12.82 -10.25 10.66
C ASN A 175 12.03 -9.56 9.53
N GLU A 176 12.69 -8.95 8.54
CA GLU A 176 12.03 -8.37 7.35
C GLU A 176 11.12 -9.38 6.63
N LEU A 177 11.43 -10.68 6.73
CA LEU A 177 10.57 -11.75 6.24
C LEU A 177 9.18 -11.78 6.90
N SER A 178 9.07 -11.39 8.18
CA SER A 178 7.79 -11.32 8.89
C SER A 178 6.91 -10.18 8.42
N LEU A 179 7.50 -9.11 7.86
CA LEU A 179 6.75 -8.00 7.27
C LEU A 179 6.19 -8.38 5.90
N MET A 180 6.93 -9.20 5.13
CA MET A 180 6.45 -9.73 3.84
C MET A 180 5.25 -10.66 3.97
N GLU A 181 5.13 -11.38 5.10
CA GLU A 181 3.96 -12.23 5.38
C GLU A 181 2.75 -11.42 5.90
N SER A 182 2.91 -10.13 6.17
CA SER A 182 1.83 -9.24 6.67
C SER A 182 1.27 -8.31 5.59
N GLU A 183 1.41 -8.66 4.31
CA GLU A 183 0.68 -7.97 3.24
C GLU A 183 -0.83 -8.18 3.44
N ILE A 184 -1.55 -7.08 3.62
CA ILE A 184 -2.99 -7.08 3.92
C ILE A 184 -3.81 -6.36 2.84
N GLY A 185 -3.16 -5.69 1.89
CA GLY A 185 -3.89 -5.00 0.84
C GLY A 185 -3.03 -4.14 -0.07
N TYR A 186 -3.73 -3.37 -0.89
CA TYR A 186 -3.15 -2.41 -1.82
C TYR A 186 -3.52 -0.99 -1.40
N PHE A 187 -2.74 -0.03 -1.88
CA PHE A 187 -3.11 1.37 -1.74
C PHE A 187 -2.76 2.17 -2.98
N THR A 188 -3.52 3.25 -3.16
CA THR A 188 -3.25 4.30 -4.14
C THR A 188 -3.31 5.64 -3.42
N MET A 189 -2.35 6.53 -3.68
CA MET A 189 -2.38 7.93 -3.26
C MET A 189 -2.33 8.82 -4.49
N ILE A 190 -3.31 9.71 -4.62
CA ILE A 190 -3.41 10.64 -5.75
C ILE A 190 -3.39 12.07 -5.21
N ASP A 191 -2.58 12.94 -5.82
CA ASP A 191 -2.57 14.38 -5.53
C ASP A 191 -3.99 14.97 -5.63
N ALA A 192 -4.53 15.47 -4.52
CA ALA A 192 -5.91 15.96 -4.42
C ALA A 192 -6.16 17.19 -5.32
N VAL A 193 -5.10 17.95 -5.66
CA VAL A 193 -5.20 19.15 -6.50
C VAL A 193 -5.40 18.80 -7.99
N ALA A 194 -5.18 17.54 -8.39
CA ALA A 194 -5.40 17.09 -9.75
C ALA A 194 -6.88 17.14 -10.19
N GLY A 195 -7.82 17.26 -9.24
CA GLY A 195 -9.26 17.17 -9.50
C GLY A 195 -9.98 18.46 -9.89
N GLU A 196 -9.43 19.65 -9.61
CA GLU A 196 -10.17 20.91 -9.78
C GLU A 196 -9.33 21.99 -10.49
N ARG A 197 -9.42 22.03 -11.83
CA ARG A 197 -9.28 23.32 -12.54
C ARG A 197 -10.68 23.96 -12.62
N PRO A 198 -10.95 25.08 -11.93
CA PRO A 198 -12.13 25.87 -12.23
C PRO A 198 -12.00 26.43 -13.66
N VAL A 199 -13.03 26.21 -14.46
CA VAL A 199 -13.16 26.69 -15.86
C VAL A 199 -13.50 28.18 -15.88
#